data_AF-A0A8T4DI51-F1
#
_entry.id   AF-A0A8T4DI51-F1
#
_cell.length_a   1.000
_cell.length_b   1.000
_cell.length_c   1.000
_cell.angle_alpha   90.00
_cell.angle_beta   90.00
_cell.angle_gamma   90.00
#
_symmetry.space_group_name_H-M   'P 1'
#
loop_
_entity.id
_entity.type
_entity.pdbx_description
1 polymer ?
#
loop_
_entity_poly.entity_id
_entity_poly.type
_entity_poly.pdbx_seq_one_letter_code
_entity_poly.pdbx_strand_id
1 'polypeptide(L)'
;MDEDGEKQLFAFNESASRLELFIRIVYSILISIVLGIYGFLAGLCMFVQWFHILILGRRNQGLHDVIQGYLEYQVHVLAYMNFTTDERPNIMPEKVNIYEARK
;
A
#
# COMPACT_ATOMS: atom_id res chain seq x y z
N MET A 1 -4.34 5.04 20.89
CA MET A 1 -5.34 4.52 21.84
C MET A 1 -6.38 3.90 20.96
N ASP A 2 -6.35 2.57 20.92
CA ASP A 2 -6.67 1.76 19.74
C ASP A 2 -7.96 0.98 20.02
N GLU A 3 -9.10 1.66 19.93
CA GLU A 3 -10.38 1.15 20.47
C GLU A 3 -11.20 0.24 19.53
N ASP A 4 -10.73 -0.15 18.33
CA ASP A 4 -11.58 -0.96 17.42
C ASP A 4 -10.86 -2.00 16.54
N GLY A 5 -9.66 -2.44 16.92
CA GLY A 5 -8.91 -3.47 16.15
C GLY A 5 -8.36 -3.01 14.79
N GLU A 6 -8.71 -1.80 14.34
CA GLU A 6 -8.09 -1.14 13.18
C GLU A 6 -6.94 -0.23 13.64
N LYS A 7 -5.74 -0.47 13.09
CA LYS A 7 -4.58 0.40 13.34
C LYS A 7 -4.54 1.53 12.32
N GLN A 8 -4.51 2.77 12.78
CA GLN A 8 -4.29 3.91 11.91
C GLN A 8 -2.83 3.93 11.43
N LEU A 9 -2.61 3.78 10.12
CA LEU A 9 -1.27 3.76 9.52
C LEU A 9 -0.45 5.04 9.74
N PHE A 10 -1.12 6.19 9.86
CA PHE A 10 -0.49 7.51 9.93
C PHE A 10 -0.61 8.18 11.30
N ALA A 11 -0.76 7.39 12.37
CA ALA A 11 -0.79 7.94 13.72
C ALA A 11 0.61 8.43 14.14
N PHE A 12 0.67 9.62 14.75
CA PHE A 12 1.93 10.12 15.32
C PHE A 12 2.34 9.23 16.49
N ASN A 13 3.56 8.70 16.43
CA ASN A 13 4.19 7.97 17.51
C ASN A 13 5.43 8.73 17.97
N GLU A 14 5.51 9.04 19.27
CA GLU A 14 6.63 9.77 19.86
C GLU A 14 7.90 8.90 19.94
N SER A 15 7.76 7.58 20.05
CA SER A 15 8.90 6.66 20.10
C SER A 15 9.35 6.27 18.70
N ALA A 16 10.55 6.70 18.31
CA ALA A 16 11.23 6.26 17.09
C ALA A 16 12.54 5.55 17.46
N SER A 17 12.72 4.30 17.00
CA SER A 17 13.94 3.53 17.30
C SER A 17 15.05 3.83 16.30
N ARG A 18 16.23 4.23 16.79
CA ARG A 18 17.42 4.48 15.94
C ARG A 18 17.88 3.23 15.18
N LEU A 19 17.72 2.06 15.81
CA LEU A 19 18.07 0.78 15.20
C LEU A 19 17.11 0.41 14.06
N GLU A 20 15.82 0.74 14.21
CA GLU A 20 14.84 0.54 13.14
C GLU A 20 15.18 1.41 11.93
N LEU A 21 15.71 2.61 12.13
CA LEU A 21 16.13 3.50 11.06
C LEU A 21 17.23 2.87 10.17
N PHE A 22 18.20 2.17 10.78
CA PHE A 22 19.21 1.42 10.03
C PHE A 22 18.62 0.21 9.29
N ILE A 23 17.78 -0.58 9.95
CA ILE A 23 17.17 -1.76 9.33
C ILE A 23 16.25 -1.37 8.17
N ARG A 24 15.52 -0.27 8.33
CA ARG A 24 14.63 0.31 7.33
C ARG A 24 15.31 0.58 6.01
N ILE A 25 16.55 1.05 6.00
CA ILE A 25 17.28 1.31 4.75
C ILE A 25 17.45 -0.01 3.97
N VAL A 26 17.91 -1.08 4.61
CA VAL A 26 18.10 -2.37 3.95
C VAL A 26 16.75 -3.00 3.57
N TYR A 27 15.78 -2.96 4.48
CA TYR A 27 14.45 -3.54 4.25
C TYR A 27 13.67 -2.80 3.16
N SER A 28 13.76 -1.47 3.11
CA SER A 28 13.11 -0.64 2.09
C SER A 28 13.61 -0.96 0.68
N ILE A 29 14.90 -1.28 0.51
CA ILE A 29 15.44 -1.72 -0.78
C ILE A 29 14.79 -3.04 -1.20
N LEU A 30 14.72 -4.02 -0.29
CA LEU A 30 14.12 -5.32 -0.59
C LEU A 30 12.63 -5.22 -0.88
N ILE A 31 11.87 -4.50 -0.05
CA ILE A 31 10.43 -4.35 -0.20
C ILE A 31 10.08 -3.52 -1.45
N SER A 32 10.95 -2.60 -1.88
CA SER A 32 10.78 -1.85 -3.12
C SER A 32 10.82 -2.74 -4.37
N ILE A 33 11.65 -3.79 -4.36
CA ILE A 33 11.70 -4.77 -5.47
C ILE A 33 10.37 -5.51 -5.56
N VAL A 34 9.86 -5.97 -4.41
CA VAL A 34 8.56 -6.65 -4.31
C VAL A 34 7.44 -5.72 -4.77
N LEU A 35 7.43 -4.48 -4.29
CA LEU A 35 6.48 -3.45 -4.71
C LEU A 35 6.54 -3.19 -6.22
N GLY A 36 7.75 -3.16 -6.81
CA GLY A 36 7.93 -3.01 -8.25
C GLY A 36 7.32 -4.14 -9.08
N ILE A 37 7.45 -5.39 -8.63
CA ILE A 37 6.85 -6.55 -9.29
C ILE A 37 5.31 -6.46 -9.26
N TYR A 38 4.73 -6.20 -8.09
CA TYR A 38 3.28 -6.02 -7.96
C TYR A 38 2.80 -4.79 -8.74
N GLY A 39 3.58 -3.71 -8.77
CA GLY A 39 3.27 -2.50 -9.51
C GLY A 39 3.27 -2.71 -11.01
N PHE A 40 4.17 -3.55 -11.53
CA PHE A 40 4.13 -3.95 -12.94
C PHE A 40 2.86 -4.72 -13.28
N LEU A 41 2.47 -5.70 -12.45
CA LEU A 41 1.24 -6.46 -12.63
C LEU A 41 0.00 -5.55 -12.55
N ALA A 42 -0.07 -4.68 -11.54
CA ALA A 42 -1.16 -3.71 -11.39
C ALA A 42 -1.21 -2.73 -12.56
N GLY A 43 -0.06 -2.32 -13.09
CA GLY A 43 0.04 -1.49 -14.29
C GLY A 43 -0.55 -2.16 -15.53
N LEU A 44 -0.27 -3.45 -15.73
CA LEU A 44 -0.90 -4.24 -16.80
C LEU A 44 -2.42 -4.34 -16.59
N CYS A 45 -2.88 -4.63 -15.36
CA CYS A 45 -4.31 -4.67 -15.04
C CYS A 45 -4.98 -3.32 -15.30
N MET A 46 -4.33 -2.21 -14.94
CA MET A 46 -4.83 -0.86 -15.16
C MET A 46 -4.92 -0.53 -16.65
N PHE A 47 -3.90 -0.93 -17.43
CA PHE A 47 -3.90 -0.75 -18.88
C PHE A 47 -5.02 -1.53 -19.56
N VAL A 48 -5.25 -2.79 -19.17
CA VAL A 48 -6.39 -3.59 -19.66
C VAL A 48 -7.72 -3.00 -19.20
N GLN A 49 -7.80 -2.54 -17.94
CA GLN A 49 -9.00 -1.94 -17.37
C GLN A 49 -9.40 -0.66 -18.12
N TRP A 50 -8.43 0.13 -18.55
CA TRP A 50 -8.63 1.32 -19.36
C TRP A 50 -9.30 0.97 -20.70
N PHE A 51 -8.78 -0.01 -21.45
CA PHE A 51 -9.44 -0.48 -22.67
C PHE A 51 -10.84 -1.04 -22.40
N HIS A 52 -11.00 -1.82 -21.34
CA HIS A 52 -12.30 -2.38 -20.95
C HIS A 52 -13.34 -1.27 -20.69
N ILE A 53 -12.95 -0.18 -20.03
CA ILE A 53 -13.82 0.97 -19.79
C ILE A 53 -14.15 1.69 -21.09
N LEU A 54 -13.16 1.91 -21.97
CA LEU A 54 -13.39 2.60 -23.24
C LEU A 54 -14.37 1.85 -24.15
N ILE A 55 -14.32 0.52 -24.16
CA ILE A 55 -15.16 -0.31 -25.04
C ILE A 55 -16.54 -0.60 -24.42
N LEU A 56 -16.60 -0.95 -23.13
CA LEU A 56 -17.84 -1.39 -22.47
C LEU A 56 -18.53 -0.29 -21.64
N GLY A 57 -17.86 0.84 -21.39
CA GLY A 57 -18.38 1.91 -20.53
C GLY A 57 -18.49 1.56 -19.05
N ARG A 58 -17.88 0.45 -18.59
CA ARG A 58 -17.93 -0.01 -17.19
C ARG A 58 -16.62 -0.62 -16.73
N ARG A 59 -16.37 -0.55 -15.42
CA ARG A 59 -15.18 -1.13 -14.78
C ARG A 59 -15.34 -2.65 -14.59
N ASN A 60 -14.25 -3.39 -14.67
CA ASN A 60 -14.23 -4.82 -14.37
C ASN A 60 -13.85 -4.99 -12.88
N GLN A 61 -14.62 -5.80 -12.14
CA GLN A 61 -14.40 -5.95 -10.70
C GLN A 61 -13.06 -6.64 -10.40
N GLY A 62 -12.69 -7.70 -11.11
CA GLY A 62 -11.44 -8.43 -10.83
C GLY A 62 -10.19 -7.59 -11.09
N LEU A 63 -10.15 -6.83 -12.17
CA LEU A 63 -9.05 -5.90 -12.44
C LEU A 63 -9.00 -4.78 -11.41
N HIS A 64 -10.16 -4.26 -11.01
CA HIS A 64 -10.25 -3.26 -9.96
C HIS A 64 -9.70 -3.77 -8.63
N ASP A 65 -10.05 -4.99 -8.22
CA ASP A 65 -9.62 -5.58 -6.94
C ASP A 65 -8.10 -5.75 -6.89
N VAL A 66 -7.46 -6.15 -8.00
CA VAL A 66 -5.99 -6.25 -8.09
C VAL A 66 -5.34 -4.88 -7.97
N ILE A 67 -5.85 -3.87 -8.70
CA ILE A 67 -5.32 -2.51 -8.65
C ILE A 67 -5.50 -1.91 -7.25
N GLN A 68 -6.66 -2.12 -6.63
CA GLN A 68 -6.96 -1.66 -5.28
C GLN A 68 -5.99 -2.28 -4.28
N GLY A 69 -5.84 -3.62 -4.28
CA GLY A 69 -4.92 -4.30 -3.36
C GLY A 69 -3.46 -3.84 -3.52
N TYR A 70 -3.02 -3.55 -4.74
CA TYR A 70 -1.70 -2.96 -4.97
C TYR A 70 -1.58 -1.54 -4.38
N LEU A 71 -2.58 -0.67 -4.56
CA LEU A 71 -2.55 0.69 -4.04
C LEU A 71 -2.55 0.70 -2.50
N GLU A 72 -3.37 -0.14 -1.88
CA GLU A 72 -3.41 -0.31 -0.42
C GLU A 72 -2.04 -0.74 0.13
N TYR A 73 -1.42 -1.74 -0.50
CA TYR A 73 -0.08 -2.20 -0.16
C TYR A 73 0.99 -1.11 -0.37
N GLN A 74 0.91 -0.37 -1.49
CA GLN A 74 1.82 0.72 -1.80
C GLN A 74 1.79 1.80 -0.72
N VAL A 75 0.60 2.15 -0.22
CA VAL A 75 0.45 3.14 0.86
C VAL A 75 1.13 2.66 2.14
N HIS A 76 0.99 1.39 2.51
CA HIS A 76 1.67 0.83 3.68
C HIS A 76 3.19 0.88 3.54
N VAL A 77 3.73 0.51 2.37
CA VAL A 77 5.18 0.59 2.09
C VAL A 77 5.67 2.03 2.12
N LEU A 78 4.94 2.98 1.52
CA LEU A 78 5.29 4.39 1.53
C LEU A 78 5.26 4.98 2.94
N ALA A 79 4.30 4.61 3.78
CA ALA A 79 4.24 5.03 5.18
C ALA A 79 5.51 4.62 5.94
N TYR A 80 5.97 3.38 5.73
CA TYR A 80 7.22 2.89 6.28
C TYR A 80 8.44 3.63 5.68
N MET A 81 8.50 3.84 4.37
CA MET A 81 9.64 4.52 3.76
C MET A 81 9.74 6.01 4.13
N ASN A 82 8.63 6.68 4.42
CA ASN A 82 8.58 8.09 4.78
C ASN A 82 8.63 8.37 6.30
N PHE A 83 9.00 7.37 7.10
CA PHE A 83 9.16 7.52 8.55
C PHE A 83 7.88 7.89 9.31
N THR A 84 6.71 7.60 8.74
CA THR A 84 5.43 7.86 9.43
C THR A 84 5.05 6.75 10.40
N THR A 85 5.59 5.55 10.20
CA THR A 85 5.37 4.38 11.08
C THR A 85 6.66 3.59 11.27
N ASP A 86 6.85 3.00 12.45
CA ASP A 86 7.91 2.02 12.74
C ASP A 86 7.48 0.58 12.48
N GLU A 87 6.20 0.35 12.18
CA GLU A 87 5.67 -0.96 11.85
C GLU A 87 6.11 -1.36 10.44
N ARG A 88 6.74 -2.53 10.32
CA ARG A 88 7.26 -3.04 9.05
C ARG A 88 6.10 -3.62 8.22
N PRO A 89 5.97 -3.23 6.94
CA PRO A 89 4.97 -3.83 6.08
C PRO A 89 5.30 -5.32 5.84
N ASN A 90 4.27 -6.14 5.66
CA ASN A 90 4.48 -7.54 5.30
C ASN A 90 5.02 -7.65 3.85
N ILE A 91 5.67 -8.77 3.50
CA ILE A 91 6.20 -8.99 2.15
C ILE A 91 5.07 -9.21 1.14
N MET A 92 3.94 -9.76 1.62
CA MET A 92 2.76 -9.99 0.81
C MET A 92 1.82 -8.78 0.90
N PRO A 93 1.14 -8.41 -0.19
CA PRO A 93 0.14 -7.36 -0.18
C PRO A 93 -0.98 -7.74 0.77
N GLU A 94 -1.13 -6.97 1.82
CA GLU A 94 -2.22 -7.07 2.78
C GLU A 94 -3.23 -5.98 2.46
N LYS A 95 -4.52 -6.33 2.57
CA LYS A 95 -5.58 -5.34 2.38
C LYS A 95 -5.52 -4.31 3.50
N VAL A 96 -5.51 -3.05 3.12
CA VAL A 96 -5.56 -1.91 4.04
C VAL A 96 -6.74 -1.05 3.63
N ASN A 97 -7.73 -0.95 4.51
CA ASN A 97 -8.85 -0.06 4.25
C ASN A 97 -8.38 1.40 4.44
N ILE A 98 -8.41 2.17 3.35
CA ILE A 98 -8.09 3.61 3.38
C ILE A 98 -9.41 4.37 3.32
N TYR A 99 -9.72 5.08 4.40
CA TYR A 99 -10.95 5.87 4.52
C TYR A 99 -10.66 7.36 4.30
N GLU A 100 -11.59 8.05 3.64
CA GLU A 100 -11.62 9.50 3.51
C GLU A 100 -12.67 10.08 4.46
N ALA A 101 -12.35 11.19 5.13
CA ALA A 101 -13.32 11.90 5.97
C ALA A 101 -14.43 12.52 5.10
N ARG A 102 -15.70 12.28 5.47
CA ARG A 102 -16.84 12.92 4.81
C ARG A 102 -16.83 14.42 5.14
N LYS A 103 -16.87 15.27 4.11
CA LYS A 103 -17.03 16.73 4.25
C LYS A 103 -18.41 17.12 4.78
#